data_AF-F2RHE8-F1
#
_entry.id   AF-F2RHE8-F1
#
_cell.length_a   1.000
_cell.length_b   1.000
_cell.length_c   1.000
_cell.angle_alpha   90.00
_cell.angle_beta   90.00
_cell.angle_gamma   90.00
#
_symmetry.space_group_name_H-M   'P 1'
#
loop_
_entity.id
_entity.type
_entity.pdbx_description
1 polymer ?
#
loop_
_entity_poly.entity_id
_entity_poly.type
_entity_poly.pdbx_seq_one_letter_code
_entity_poly.pdbx_strand_id
1 'polypeptide(L)'
;MEEGARSGAEAARRLARTGRAEMLPGLSDAEFDRIEEEFGFAFSDDHRVFLAAGLPVGRPDPHGRPSPWPNWRGPDRDDLRWRLERPVDGVLFDVEHNSFWRREWGPRPAAPAEAVTAARAELATVPQMVPVYAHRYLPAGRGTHGHPVLSIQQTDVIYYGADLPDYVDREFNAAAAPRGWGEEDGEEAEATVPFWRDL
;
A
#
# COMPACT_ATOMS: atom_id res chain seq x y z
N MET A 1 5.21 19.78 2.23
CA MET A 1 5.90 19.53 0.94
C MET A 1 7.36 19.13 1.14
N GLU A 2 8.17 19.87 1.90
CA GLU A 2 9.61 19.54 2.06
C GLU A 2 9.88 18.24 2.85
N GLU A 3 9.04 17.92 3.83
CA GLU A 3 9.17 16.71 4.66
C GLU A 3 8.78 15.43 3.90
N GLY A 4 7.63 15.40 3.22
CA GLY A 4 7.24 14.27 2.36
C GLY A 4 8.27 13.99 1.26
N ALA A 5 8.80 15.03 0.63
CA ALA A 5 9.87 14.88 -0.36
C ALA A 5 11.16 14.29 0.24
N ARG A 6 11.55 14.73 1.45
CA ARG A 6 12.70 14.18 2.16
C ARG A 6 12.50 12.70 2.50
N SER A 7 11.31 12.34 2.97
CA SER A 7 10.94 10.96 3.35
C SER A 7 11.00 10.02 2.15
N GLY A 8 10.30 10.33 1.05
CA GLY A 8 10.29 9.49 -0.15
C GLY A 8 11.69 9.29 -0.76
N ALA A 9 12.48 10.37 -0.88
CA ALA A 9 13.83 10.29 -1.43
C ALA A 9 14.77 9.49 -0.52
N GLU A 10 14.63 9.62 0.79
CA GLU A 10 15.42 8.83 1.75
C GLU A 10 15.10 7.33 1.67
N ALA A 11 13.82 6.98 1.56
CA ALA A 11 13.38 5.60 1.39
C ALA A 11 13.98 4.96 0.13
N ALA A 12 13.97 5.68 -1.00
CA ALA A 12 14.56 5.19 -2.25
C ALA A 12 16.08 4.96 -2.11
N ARG A 13 16.79 5.88 -1.44
CA ARG A 13 18.22 5.73 -1.14
C ARG A 13 18.51 4.56 -0.21
N ARG A 14 17.69 4.34 0.82
CA ARG A 14 17.81 3.17 1.72
C ARG A 14 17.60 1.88 0.94
N LEU A 15 16.53 1.79 0.14
CA LEU A 15 16.21 0.60 -0.64
C LEU A 15 17.33 0.27 -1.62
N ALA A 16 17.86 1.27 -2.34
CA ALA A 16 18.97 1.07 -3.28
C ALA A 16 20.22 0.48 -2.58
N ARG A 17 20.52 0.91 -1.35
CA ARG A 17 21.66 0.39 -0.57
C ARG A 17 21.49 -1.07 -0.14
N THR A 18 20.26 -1.57 -0.02
CA THR A 18 19.99 -2.97 0.37
C THR A 18 20.35 -3.96 -0.74
N GLY A 19 20.36 -3.52 -2.01
CA GLY A 19 20.53 -4.41 -3.17
C GLY A 19 19.40 -5.42 -3.40
N ARG A 20 18.30 -5.33 -2.63
CA ARG A 20 17.16 -6.27 -2.66
C ARG A 20 16.20 -6.03 -3.82
N ALA A 21 16.22 -4.83 -4.41
CA ALA A 21 15.48 -4.48 -5.62
C ALA A 21 16.45 -3.98 -6.70
N GLU A 22 16.08 -4.19 -7.96
CA GLU A 22 16.69 -3.43 -9.04
C GLU A 22 16.02 -2.05 -9.09
N MET A 23 16.81 -0.99 -9.17
CA MET A 23 16.33 0.38 -9.23
C MET A 23 16.47 0.91 -10.64
N LEU A 24 15.37 1.02 -11.37
CA LEU A 24 15.31 1.70 -12.67
C LEU A 24 15.26 3.23 -12.48
N PRO A 25 15.50 4.04 -13.54
CA PRO A 25 15.23 5.47 -13.49
C PRO A 25 13.82 5.73 -12.93
N GLY A 26 13.66 6.72 -12.06
CA GLY A 26 12.35 6.99 -11.46
C GLY A 26 11.29 7.44 -12.47
N LEU A 27 10.03 7.42 -12.06
CA LEU A 27 8.91 7.88 -12.87
C LEU A 27 8.99 9.40 -13.08
N SER A 28 8.71 9.84 -14.31
CA SER A 28 8.54 11.25 -14.65
C SER A 28 7.14 11.75 -14.28
N ASP A 29 6.97 13.08 -14.18
CA ASP A 29 5.65 13.66 -13.90
C ASP A 29 4.60 13.23 -14.92
N ALA A 30 4.94 13.22 -16.21
CA ALA A 30 4.04 12.74 -17.25
C ALA A 30 3.69 11.25 -17.14
N GLU A 31 4.56 10.43 -16.54
CA GLU A 31 4.23 9.03 -16.26
C GLU A 31 3.28 8.91 -15.07
N PHE A 32 3.51 9.66 -14.00
CA PHE A 32 2.58 9.69 -12.89
C PHE A 32 1.21 10.20 -13.33
N ASP A 33 1.14 11.30 -14.08
CA ASP A 33 -0.14 11.87 -14.51
C ASP A 33 -0.95 10.85 -15.32
N ARG A 34 -0.29 10.07 -16.20
CA ARG A 34 -0.93 8.96 -16.92
C ARG A 34 -1.41 7.84 -16.00
N ILE A 35 -0.61 7.44 -15.02
CA ILE A 35 -0.97 6.37 -14.07
C ILE A 35 -2.15 6.81 -13.19
N GLU A 36 -2.09 8.03 -12.68
CA GLU A 36 -3.13 8.64 -11.84
C GLU A 36 -4.45 8.78 -12.61
N GLU A 37 -4.39 9.21 -13.88
CA GLU A 37 -5.55 9.26 -14.77
C GLU A 37 -6.10 7.86 -15.10
N GLU A 38 -5.24 6.89 -15.42
CA GLU A 38 -5.64 5.54 -15.81
C GLU A 38 -6.35 4.78 -14.68
N PHE A 39 -5.88 4.92 -13.45
CA PHE A 39 -6.39 4.16 -12.31
C PHE A 39 -7.28 4.97 -11.36
N GLY A 40 -7.47 6.27 -11.60
CA GLY A 40 -8.42 7.10 -10.87
C GLY A 40 -8.01 7.42 -9.43
N PHE A 41 -6.72 7.54 -9.15
CA PHE A 41 -6.20 7.96 -7.84
C PHE A 41 -5.05 8.96 -8.00
N ALA A 42 -4.66 9.62 -6.91
CA ALA A 42 -3.43 10.39 -6.84
C ALA A 42 -2.48 9.79 -5.81
N PHE A 43 -1.19 9.67 -6.13
CA PHE A 43 -0.21 9.22 -5.14
C PHE A 43 -0.11 10.21 -3.97
N SER A 44 0.22 9.72 -2.79
CA SER A 44 0.73 10.58 -1.72
C SER A 44 2.09 11.19 -2.14
N ASP A 45 2.42 12.36 -1.60
CA ASP A 45 3.60 13.13 -2.03
C ASP A 45 4.90 12.36 -1.79
N ASP A 46 5.00 11.65 -0.67
CA ASP A 46 6.14 10.81 -0.32
C ASP A 46 6.25 9.56 -1.20
N HIS A 47 5.14 8.92 -1.56
CA HIS A 47 5.13 7.79 -2.48
C HIS A 47 5.53 8.22 -3.90
N ARG A 48 5.02 9.37 -4.37
CA ARG A 48 5.43 9.95 -5.66
C ARG A 48 6.93 10.23 -5.67
N VAL A 49 7.46 10.84 -4.62
CA VAL A 49 8.89 11.16 -4.53
C VAL A 49 9.76 9.90 -4.44
N PHE A 50 9.30 8.87 -3.72
CA PHE A 50 9.97 7.57 -3.67
C PHE A 50 10.11 6.95 -5.07
N LEU A 51 9.02 6.87 -5.83
CA LEU A 51 9.02 6.31 -7.19
C LEU A 51 9.73 7.22 -8.21
N ALA A 52 9.79 8.53 -7.98
CA ALA A 52 10.53 9.50 -8.80
C ALA A 52 12.05 9.45 -8.55
N ALA A 53 12.48 9.12 -7.33
CA ALA A 53 13.89 8.99 -6.97
C ALA A 53 14.50 7.69 -7.52
N GLY A 54 13.69 6.65 -7.70
CA GLY A 54 14.06 5.41 -8.38
C GLY A 54 12.90 4.43 -8.38
N LEU A 55 12.65 3.77 -9.51
CA LEU A 55 11.54 2.83 -9.63
C LEU A 55 12.02 1.42 -9.25
N PRO A 56 11.62 0.87 -8.09
CA PRO A 56 11.97 -0.48 -7.73
C PRO A 56 11.23 -1.47 -8.64
N VAL A 57 11.97 -2.42 -9.19
CA VAL A 57 11.42 -3.53 -9.96
C VAL A 57 11.95 -4.85 -9.43
N GLY A 58 11.12 -5.89 -9.53
CA GLY A 58 11.57 -7.24 -9.19
C GLY A 58 12.56 -7.75 -10.20
N ARG A 59 13.51 -8.53 -9.69
CA ARG A 59 14.29 -9.41 -10.55
C ARG A 59 13.39 -10.50 -11.10
N PRO A 60 13.60 -10.95 -12.36
CA PRO A 60 12.90 -12.11 -12.88
C PRO A 60 13.10 -13.31 -11.96
N ASP A 61 11.99 -13.88 -11.45
CA ASP A 61 12.03 -15.12 -10.69
C ASP A 61 12.21 -16.29 -11.69
N PRO A 62 13.21 -17.19 -11.51
CA PRO A 62 13.46 -18.30 -12.43
C PRO A 62 12.29 -19.27 -12.60
N HIS A 63 11.34 -19.28 -11.66
CA HIS A 63 10.14 -20.12 -11.70
C HIS A 63 8.91 -19.35 -12.17
N GLY A 64 9.09 -18.12 -12.68
CA GLY A 64 8.01 -17.30 -13.23
C GLY A 64 7.06 -16.77 -12.16
N ARG A 65 7.45 -16.73 -10.88
CA ARG A 65 6.61 -16.12 -9.85
C ARG A 65 6.46 -14.61 -10.09
N PRO A 66 5.27 -14.05 -9.87
CA PRO A 66 5.06 -12.61 -9.99
C PRO A 66 6.01 -11.85 -9.07
N SER A 67 6.51 -10.72 -9.56
CA SER A 67 7.29 -9.82 -8.73
C SER A 67 6.45 -9.31 -7.56
N PRO A 68 7.01 -9.17 -6.35
CA PRO A 68 6.34 -8.43 -5.29
C PRO A 68 6.27 -6.93 -5.61
N TRP A 69 7.16 -6.39 -6.43
CA TRP A 69 7.15 -4.97 -6.81
C TRP A 69 6.09 -4.69 -7.88
N PRO A 70 5.24 -3.66 -7.72
CA PRO A 70 4.33 -3.22 -8.77
C PRO A 70 5.11 -2.73 -9.99
N ASN A 71 4.81 -3.25 -11.18
CA ASN A 71 5.46 -2.80 -12.40
C ASN A 71 4.69 -1.64 -13.03
N TRP A 72 4.88 -0.42 -12.51
CA TRP A 72 4.18 0.78 -12.95
C TRP A 72 4.36 1.12 -14.45
N ARG A 73 5.50 0.76 -15.04
CA ARG A 73 5.79 0.89 -16.49
C ARG A 73 5.44 -0.35 -17.31
N GLY A 74 5.00 -1.42 -16.65
CA GLY A 74 4.72 -2.69 -17.29
C GLY A 74 3.52 -2.62 -18.24
N PRO A 75 3.53 -3.43 -19.31
CA PRO A 75 2.39 -3.55 -20.22
C PRO A 75 1.20 -4.29 -19.57
N ASP A 76 1.46 -5.06 -18.51
CA ASP A 76 0.42 -5.78 -17.77
C ASP A 76 -0.31 -4.83 -16.81
N ARG A 77 -1.33 -4.16 -17.34
CA ARG A 77 -2.18 -3.24 -16.56
C ARG A 77 -3.16 -3.97 -15.66
N ASP A 78 -3.42 -5.25 -15.93
CA ASP A 78 -4.34 -6.07 -15.14
C ASP A 78 -3.72 -6.50 -13.82
N ASP A 79 -2.41 -6.79 -13.77
CA ASP A 79 -1.68 -6.96 -12.51
C ASP A 79 -1.78 -5.72 -11.60
N LEU A 80 -1.66 -4.51 -12.17
CA LEU A 80 -1.78 -3.28 -11.40
C LEU A 80 -3.21 -3.05 -10.88
N ARG A 81 -4.22 -3.24 -11.74
CA ARG A 81 -5.63 -3.20 -11.32
C ARG A 81 -5.90 -4.18 -10.19
N TRP A 82 -5.46 -5.42 -10.35
CA TRP A 82 -5.59 -6.43 -9.31
C TRP A 82 -4.93 -5.99 -8.01
N ARG A 83 -3.69 -5.49 -8.03
CA ARG A 83 -3.01 -5.00 -6.80
C ARG A 83 -3.75 -3.86 -6.11
N LEU A 84 -4.32 -2.94 -6.90
CA LEU A 84 -5.08 -1.78 -6.41
C LEU A 84 -6.44 -2.19 -5.83
N GLU A 85 -7.07 -3.23 -6.35
CA GLU A 85 -8.36 -3.75 -5.89
C GLU A 85 -8.22 -4.68 -4.67
N ARG A 86 -7.06 -5.35 -4.55
CA ARG A 86 -6.79 -6.37 -3.51
C ARG A 86 -7.15 -5.99 -2.08
N PRO A 87 -6.88 -4.78 -1.57
CA PRO A 87 -7.31 -4.38 -0.23
C PRO A 87 -8.83 -4.45 -0.06
N VAL A 88 -9.58 -3.87 -1.00
CA VAL A 88 -11.05 -3.86 -0.97
C VAL A 88 -11.61 -5.27 -1.17
N ASP A 89 -11.10 -6.01 -2.14
CA ASP A 89 -11.53 -7.39 -2.41
C ASP A 89 -11.30 -8.31 -1.21
N GLY A 90 -10.20 -8.10 -0.48
CA GLY A 90 -9.93 -8.83 0.75
C GLY A 90 -10.98 -8.57 1.84
N VAL A 91 -11.37 -7.31 2.06
CA VAL A 91 -12.45 -6.99 3.01
C VAL A 91 -13.77 -7.60 2.56
N LEU A 92 -14.10 -7.48 1.27
CA LEU A 92 -15.35 -8.03 0.72
C LEU A 92 -15.40 -9.56 0.83
N PHE A 93 -14.27 -10.24 0.67
CA PHE A 93 -14.16 -11.67 0.92
C PHE A 93 -14.52 -12.01 2.38
N ASP A 94 -14.03 -11.23 3.36
CA ASP A 94 -14.35 -11.46 4.77
C ASP A 94 -15.80 -11.09 5.11
N VAL A 95 -16.35 -10.08 4.44
CA VAL A 95 -17.79 -9.81 4.48
C VAL A 95 -18.55 -11.02 4.00
N GLU A 96 -18.21 -11.59 2.85
CA GLU A 96 -18.96 -12.70 2.26
C GLU A 96 -18.82 -14.01 3.06
N HIS A 97 -17.60 -14.33 3.48
CA HIS A 97 -17.25 -15.68 3.94
C HIS A 97 -16.89 -15.77 5.44
N ASN A 98 -16.45 -14.67 6.07
CA ASN A 98 -15.89 -14.70 7.43
C ASN A 98 -16.67 -13.84 8.45
N SER A 99 -17.93 -13.54 8.16
CA SER A 99 -18.85 -12.78 9.03
C SER A 99 -18.39 -11.36 9.39
N PHE A 100 -17.36 -10.82 8.72
CA PHE A 100 -16.89 -9.47 9.00
C PHE A 100 -17.98 -8.45 8.70
N TRP A 101 -18.21 -7.52 9.63
CA TRP A 101 -19.14 -6.42 9.45
C TRP A 101 -18.85 -5.31 10.45
N ARG A 102 -18.67 -4.07 9.96
CA ARG A 102 -18.46 -2.92 10.86
C ARG A 102 -19.78 -2.43 11.41
N ARG A 103 -19.79 -2.06 12.70
CA ARG A 103 -20.97 -1.52 13.38
C ARG A 103 -21.44 -0.21 12.75
N GLU A 104 -20.51 0.58 12.21
CA GLU A 104 -20.79 1.87 11.58
C GLU A 104 -21.57 1.73 10.28
N TRP A 105 -21.53 0.56 9.62
CA TRP A 105 -22.29 0.26 8.40
C TRP A 105 -23.77 -0.07 8.67
N GLY A 106 -24.20 -0.03 9.93
CA GLY A 106 -25.55 -0.36 10.34
C GLY A 106 -25.81 -1.88 10.38
N PRO A 107 -27.07 -2.32 10.36
CA PRO A 107 -27.42 -3.74 10.39
C PRO A 107 -26.93 -4.48 9.15
N ARG A 108 -26.29 -5.63 9.36
CA ARG A 108 -25.85 -6.49 8.26
C ARG A 108 -27.04 -7.11 7.51
N PRO A 109 -27.12 -6.97 6.17
CA PRO A 109 -28.11 -7.69 5.37
C PRO A 109 -28.00 -9.21 5.54
N ALA A 110 -29.15 -9.91 5.50
CA ALA A 110 -29.18 -11.36 5.67
C ALA A 110 -28.62 -12.12 4.46
N ALA A 111 -28.81 -11.58 3.25
CA ALA A 111 -28.28 -12.16 2.03
C ALA A 111 -26.80 -11.75 1.83
N PRO A 112 -25.85 -12.70 1.64
CA PRO A 112 -24.44 -12.38 1.47
C PRO A 112 -24.15 -11.41 0.33
N ALA A 113 -24.82 -11.56 -0.81
CA ALA A 113 -24.65 -10.66 -1.96
C ALA A 113 -25.08 -9.21 -1.64
N GLU A 114 -26.14 -9.04 -0.84
CA GLU A 114 -26.58 -7.72 -0.40
C GLU A 114 -25.60 -7.11 0.61
N ALA A 115 -25.05 -7.93 1.51
CA ALA A 115 -24.01 -7.50 2.44
C ALA A 115 -22.73 -7.04 1.71
N VAL A 116 -22.26 -7.80 0.72
CA VAL A 116 -21.13 -7.42 -0.14
C VAL A 116 -21.42 -6.13 -0.90
N THR A 117 -22.63 -5.99 -1.44
CA THR A 117 -23.04 -4.76 -2.17
C THR A 117 -23.00 -3.54 -1.26
N ALA A 118 -23.56 -3.65 -0.05
CA ALA A 118 -23.55 -2.58 0.93
C ALA A 118 -22.12 -2.24 1.41
N ALA A 119 -21.31 -3.25 1.75
CA ALA A 119 -19.92 -3.04 2.14
C ALA A 119 -19.09 -2.38 1.03
N ARG A 120 -19.32 -2.74 -0.24
CA ARG A 120 -18.64 -2.11 -1.38
C ARG A 120 -18.97 -0.62 -1.49
N ALA A 121 -20.22 -0.23 -1.21
CA ALA A 121 -20.62 1.18 -1.20
C ALA A 121 -19.92 1.97 -0.09
N GLU A 122 -19.78 1.39 1.09
CA GLU A 122 -19.04 1.99 2.21
C GLU A 122 -17.55 2.12 1.90
N LEU A 123 -16.93 1.06 1.37
CA LEU A 123 -15.51 1.04 0.99
C LEU A 123 -15.17 2.03 -0.12
N ALA A 124 -16.12 2.36 -1.01
CA ALA A 124 -15.92 3.37 -2.05
C ALA A 124 -15.71 4.80 -1.48
N THR A 125 -16.03 5.03 -0.21
CA THR A 125 -15.78 6.31 0.48
C THR A 125 -14.42 6.38 1.15
N VAL A 126 -13.71 5.25 1.24
CA VAL A 126 -12.41 5.12 1.89
C VAL A 126 -11.31 5.45 0.86
N PRO A 127 -10.27 6.21 1.21
CA PRO A 127 -9.11 6.40 0.33
C PRO A 127 -8.55 5.08 -0.19
N GLN A 128 -8.31 5.02 -1.50
CA GLN A 128 -7.74 3.84 -2.14
C GLN A 128 -6.32 3.58 -1.59
N MET A 129 -6.01 2.31 -1.36
CA MET A 129 -4.68 1.89 -0.92
C MET A 129 -3.82 1.55 -2.15
N VAL A 130 -2.69 2.23 -2.29
CA VAL A 130 -1.77 2.14 -3.43
C VAL A 130 -0.61 1.20 -3.08
N PRO A 131 -0.31 0.19 -3.91
CA PRO A 131 0.69 -0.83 -3.57
C PRO A 131 2.11 -0.25 -3.59
N VAL A 132 2.89 -0.62 -2.57
CA VAL A 132 4.33 -0.33 -2.46
C VAL A 132 5.14 -1.57 -2.80
N TYR A 133 4.81 -2.71 -2.17
CA TYR A 133 5.52 -3.99 -2.31
C TYR A 133 4.67 -5.14 -1.76
N ALA A 134 4.45 -6.20 -2.54
CA ALA A 134 3.62 -7.34 -2.16
C ALA A 134 2.26 -6.90 -1.60
N HIS A 135 2.03 -7.11 -0.31
CA HIS A 135 0.80 -6.74 0.42
C HIS A 135 0.99 -5.48 1.27
N ARG A 136 2.00 -4.65 0.95
CA ARG A 136 2.31 -3.36 1.59
C ARG A 136 1.69 -2.22 0.79
N TYR A 137 1.03 -1.31 1.49
CA TYR A 137 0.26 -0.23 0.88
C TYR A 137 0.46 1.10 1.60
N LEU A 138 0.26 2.17 0.84
CA LEU A 138 0.10 3.54 1.33
C LEU A 138 -1.24 4.10 0.85
N PRO A 139 -1.90 4.98 1.61
CA PRO A 139 -3.13 5.60 1.14
C PRO A 139 -2.84 6.58 -0.01
N ALA A 140 -3.75 6.61 -0.98
CA ALA A 140 -3.80 7.64 -2.02
C ALA A 140 -4.14 9.01 -1.41
N GLY A 141 -3.69 10.08 -2.07
CA GLY A 141 -4.07 11.45 -1.75
C GLY A 141 -2.97 12.47 -2.03
N ARG A 142 -3.14 13.27 -3.08
CA ARG A 142 -2.22 14.39 -3.36
C ARG A 142 -2.15 15.37 -2.19
N GLY A 143 -0.95 15.84 -1.85
CA GLY A 143 -0.74 16.77 -0.74
C GLY A 143 -0.65 16.10 0.63
N THR A 144 -0.82 14.77 0.70
CA THR A 144 -0.68 13.98 1.92
C THR A 144 0.67 13.25 1.94
N HIS A 145 1.22 13.00 3.12
CA HIS A 145 2.52 12.31 3.31
C HIS A 145 2.68 11.89 4.78
N GLY A 146 3.71 11.09 5.07
CA GLY A 146 4.01 10.65 6.44
C GLY A 146 3.05 9.57 6.92
N HIS A 147 2.42 8.86 5.98
CA HIS A 147 1.51 7.77 6.31
C HIS A 147 2.30 6.52 6.66
N PRO A 148 1.80 5.72 7.61
CA PRO A 148 2.41 4.43 7.86
C PRO A 148 2.20 3.48 6.68
N VAL A 149 3.20 2.65 6.43
CA VAL A 149 3.08 1.57 5.46
C VAL A 149 2.33 0.42 6.12
N LEU A 150 1.16 0.10 5.57
CA LEU A 150 0.29 -0.94 6.09
C LEU A 150 0.48 -2.23 5.31
N SER A 151 0.46 -3.34 6.02
CA SER A 151 0.35 -4.66 5.45
C SER A 151 -1.10 -5.11 5.52
N ILE A 152 -1.76 -5.25 4.37
CA ILE A 152 -3.19 -5.54 4.28
C ILE A 152 -3.39 -6.92 3.67
N GLN A 153 -3.95 -7.85 4.44
CA GLN A 153 -4.46 -9.12 3.93
C GLN A 153 -5.88 -9.34 4.44
N GLN A 154 -6.86 -9.10 3.57
CA GLN A 154 -8.27 -9.12 3.96
C GLN A 154 -8.53 -8.13 5.10
N THR A 155 -9.19 -8.54 6.20
CA THR A 155 -9.35 -7.68 7.37
C THR A 155 -8.22 -7.79 8.40
N ASP A 156 -7.14 -8.53 8.10
CA ASP A 156 -5.91 -8.52 8.90
C ASP A 156 -5.00 -7.38 8.41
N VAL A 157 -4.97 -6.30 9.19
CA VAL A 157 -4.17 -5.10 8.89
C VAL A 157 -3.13 -4.93 9.98
N ILE A 158 -1.86 -4.91 9.57
CA ILE A 158 -0.75 -4.67 10.49
C ILE A 158 0.09 -3.48 10.02
N TYR A 159 0.59 -2.74 11.00
CA TYR A 159 1.58 -1.71 10.80
C TYR A 159 2.94 -2.32 10.45
N TYR A 160 3.61 -1.79 9.42
CA TYR A 160 4.91 -2.29 8.96
C TYR A 160 5.99 -1.20 8.84
N GLY A 161 5.68 0.06 9.16
CA GLY A 161 6.54 1.21 8.95
C GLY A 161 5.86 2.52 9.34
N ALA A 162 6.51 3.40 10.10
CA ALA A 162 5.98 4.72 10.48
C ALA A 162 5.80 5.60 9.26
N ASP A 163 6.74 5.44 8.34
CA ASP A 163 6.84 6.08 7.05
C ASP A 163 7.60 5.14 6.09
N LEU A 164 7.83 5.61 4.86
CA LEU A 164 8.55 4.86 3.84
C LEU A 164 10.00 4.50 4.24
N PRO A 165 10.83 5.41 4.79
CA PRO A 165 12.18 5.07 5.26
C PRO A 165 12.22 3.96 6.32
N ASP A 166 11.37 4.07 7.33
CA ASP A 166 11.28 3.11 8.43
C ASP A 166 10.76 1.75 7.95
N TYR A 167 9.75 1.75 7.08
CA TYR A 167 9.30 0.56 6.34
C TYR A 167 10.45 -0.13 5.59
N VAL A 168 11.24 0.63 4.83
CA VAL A 168 12.33 0.05 4.02
C VAL A 168 13.37 -0.62 4.91
N ASP A 169 13.70 -0.01 6.05
CA ASP A 169 14.63 -0.62 7.01
C ASP A 169 14.06 -1.91 7.60
N ARG A 170 12.78 -1.93 8.00
CA ARG A 170 12.14 -3.14 8.54
C ARG A 170 12.03 -4.28 7.53
N GLU A 171 11.64 -3.99 6.28
CA GLU A 171 11.39 -5.02 5.27
C GLU A 171 12.70 -5.55 4.63
N PHE A 172 13.70 -4.69 4.42
CA PHE A 172 14.84 -5.04 3.58
C PHE A 172 16.20 -5.06 4.28
N ASN A 173 16.30 -4.59 5.53
CA ASN A 173 17.56 -4.56 6.27
C ASN A 173 17.61 -5.64 7.37
N ALA A 174 18.25 -6.78 7.06
CA ALA A 174 18.38 -7.90 8.00
C ALA A 174 19.25 -7.60 9.24
N ALA A 175 20.00 -6.49 9.25
CA ALA A 175 20.82 -6.06 10.39
C ALA A 175 20.04 -5.14 11.35
N ALA A 176 18.90 -4.60 10.93
CA ALA A 176 17.90 -4.13 11.88
C ALA A 176 17.37 -5.39 12.54
N ALA A 177 17.59 -5.56 13.86
CA ALA A 177 17.00 -6.68 14.58
C ALA A 177 15.51 -6.78 14.23
N PRO A 178 14.94 -7.98 14.06
CA PRO A 178 13.50 -8.09 14.02
C PRO A 178 13.00 -7.54 15.35
N ARG A 179 12.53 -6.29 15.37
CA ARG A 179 11.75 -5.78 16.50
C ARG A 179 10.61 -6.76 16.64
N GLY A 180 10.46 -7.33 17.82
CA GLY A 180 9.47 -8.38 18.05
C GLY A 180 8.09 -7.91 17.57
N TRP A 181 7.29 -8.83 17.06
CA TRP A 181 5.86 -8.56 16.84
C TRP A 181 5.26 -8.02 18.14
N GLY A 182 4.97 -6.71 18.18
CA GLY A 182 4.43 -6.04 19.37
C GLY A 182 5.43 -5.34 20.31
N GLU A 183 6.70 -5.16 19.95
CA GLU A 183 7.59 -4.27 20.70
C GLU A 183 7.30 -2.80 20.37
N GLU A 184 6.43 -2.18 21.18
CA GLU A 184 6.29 -0.73 21.50
C GLU A 184 6.43 0.33 20.38
N ASP A 185 6.14 -0.01 19.12
CA ASP A 185 6.03 1.00 18.04
C ASP A 185 4.55 1.38 17.72
N GLY A 186 3.59 0.77 18.44
CA GLY A 186 2.15 0.90 18.20
C GLY A 186 1.46 2.09 18.87
N GLU A 187 2.15 2.90 19.68
CA GLU A 187 1.52 4.04 20.38
C GLU A 187 1.57 5.37 19.59
N GLU A 188 2.38 5.51 18.54
CA GLU A 188 2.53 6.81 17.84
C GLU A 188 2.15 6.82 16.35
N ALA A 189 2.16 5.68 15.66
CA ALA A 189 1.81 5.66 14.24
C ALA A 189 0.31 5.40 14.02
N GLU A 190 -0.51 6.44 14.19
CA GLU A 190 -1.91 6.36 13.77
C GLU A 190 -2.00 6.23 12.25
N ALA A 191 -2.44 5.06 11.76
CA ALA A 191 -2.84 4.95 10.37
C ALA A 191 -3.87 6.04 10.03
N THR A 192 -3.53 6.86 9.05
CA THR A 192 -4.23 8.12 8.75
C THR A 192 -5.58 7.89 8.07
N VAL A 193 -5.87 6.66 7.65
CA VAL A 193 -7.15 6.25 7.12
C VAL A 193 -7.91 5.48 8.20
N PRO A 194 -8.94 6.08 8.83
CA PRO A 194 -9.63 5.48 9.98
C PRO A 194 -10.14 4.07 9.73
N PHE A 195 -10.65 3.81 8.53
CA PHE A 195 -11.14 2.48 8.17
C PHE A 195 -10.07 1.40 8.31
N TRP A 196 -8.88 1.60 7.74
CA TRP A 196 -7.79 0.61 7.77
C TRP A 196 -7.06 0.57 9.12
N ARG A 197 -7.04 1.69 9.86
CA ARG A 197 -6.47 1.76 11.21
C ARG A 197 -7.24 0.91 12.21
N ASP A 198 -8.56 0.89 12.07
CA ASP A 198 -9.47 0.29 13.04
C ASP A 198 -9.83 -1.17 12.67
N LEU A 199 -9.01 -1.84 11.86
CA LEU A 199 -9.05 -3.29 11.56
C LEU A 199 -7.91 -3.98 12.30
#